data_AF-A0A9E3K4W1-F1
#
_entry.id   AF-A0A9E3K4W1-F1
#
_cell.length_a   1.000
_cell.length_b   1.000
_cell.length_c   1.000
_cell.angle_alpha   90.00
_cell.angle_beta   90.00
_cell.angle_gamma   90.00
#
_symmetry.space_group_name_H-M   'P 1'
#
loop_
_entity.id
_entity.type
_entity.pdbx_description
1 polymer ?
#
loop_
_entity_poly.entity_id
_entity_poly.type
_entity_poly.pdbx_seq_one_letter_code
_entity_poly.pdbx_strand_id
1 'polypeptide(L)'
;MATPAAAGSNPYGLMAALEQGGTIAWTVFIILVVMSAASWYIMFTKLLEQQKILNQGKRARATFWTAPSLRDGQAKLEKNSAYRQIVDDGLIAQDQ
;
A
#
# COMPACT_ATOMS: atom_id res chain seq x y z
N MET A 1 8.20 43.18 -8.62
CA MET A 1 8.97 42.56 -7.53
C MET A 1 8.15 42.66 -6.25
N ALA A 2 7.46 41.58 -5.88
CA ALA A 2 6.65 41.55 -4.66
C ALA A 2 7.56 41.19 -3.48
N THR A 3 7.69 42.10 -2.52
CA THR A 3 8.36 41.89 -1.24
C THR A 3 7.60 40.81 -0.46
N PRO A 4 8.26 39.75 0.04
CA PRO A 4 7.58 38.78 0.89
C PRO A 4 7.09 39.50 2.16
N ALA A 5 5.81 39.33 2.48
CA ALA A 5 5.25 39.83 3.73
C ALA A 5 6.05 39.24 4.89
N ALA A 6 6.53 40.11 5.79
CA ALA A 6 7.14 39.67 7.03
C ALA A 6 6.14 38.78 7.78
N ALA A 7 6.53 37.54 8.06
CA ALA A 7 5.74 36.62 8.87
C ALA A 7 5.73 37.15 10.31
N GLY A 8 4.79 38.04 10.61
CA GLY A 8 4.47 38.41 11.99
C GLY A 8 4.09 37.15 12.76
N SER A 9 4.50 37.07 14.04
CA SER A 9 4.20 35.96 14.93
C SER A 9 2.69 35.67 14.91
N ASN A 10 2.28 34.57 14.28
CA ASN A 10 0.87 34.18 14.21
C ASN A 10 0.46 33.61 15.57
N PRO A 11 -0.44 34.27 16.32
CA PRO A 11 -0.86 33.78 17.64
C PRO A 11 -1.64 32.46 17.58
N TYR A 12 -2.03 32.01 16.38
CA TYR A 12 -2.66 30.70 16.13
C TYR A 12 -1.72 29.71 15.41
N GLY A 13 -0.40 29.95 15.43
CA GLY A 13 0.58 29.02 14.88
C GLY A 13 0.63 27.69 15.65
N LEU A 14 1.15 26.63 15.00
CA LEU A 14 1.28 25.31 15.63
C LEU A 14 2.02 25.35 16.97
N MET A 15 3.15 26.06 17.05
CA MET A 15 3.92 26.18 18.29
C MET A 15 3.15 26.94 19.38
N ALA A 16 2.47 28.05 19.02
CA ALA A 16 1.65 28.80 19.96
C ALA A 16 0.49 27.97 20.53
N ALA A 17 -0.15 27.15 19.68
CA ALA A 17 -1.22 26.24 20.10
C ALA A 17 -0.71 25.12 21.02
N LEU A 18 0.49 24.59 20.77
CA LEU A 18 1.12 23.56 21.60
C LEU A 18 1.59 24.11 22.95
N GLU A 19 2.15 25.32 22.99
CA GLU A 19 2.53 26.00 24.23
C GLU A 19 1.31 26.36 25.08
N GLN A 20 0.24 26.87 24.47
CA GLN A 20 -1.00 27.21 25.18
C GLN A 20 -1.75 25.96 25.67
N GLY A 21 -1.73 24.87 24.91
CA GLY A 21 -2.42 23.61 25.24
C GLY A 21 -1.69 22.72 26.25
N GLY A 22 -0.45 23.06 26.61
CA GLY A 22 0.32 22.35 27.63
C GLY A 22 0.61 20.88 27.29
N THR A 23 0.81 20.05 28.34
CA THR A 23 1.23 18.64 28.21
C THR A 23 0.23 17.75 27.46
N ILE A 24 -1.06 18.04 27.58
CA ILE A 24 -2.13 17.27 26.93
C ILE A 24 -2.07 17.49 25.42
N ALA A 25 -1.93 18.75 24.97
CA ALA A 25 -1.83 19.07 23.54
C ALA A 25 -0.61 18.43 22.90
N TRP A 26 0.55 18.45 23.57
CA TRP A 26 1.75 17.74 23.11
C TRP A 26 1.55 16.23 23.00
N THR A 27 0.89 15.61 23.98
CA THR A 27 0.63 14.17 23.96
C THR A 27 -0.25 13.78 22.78
N VAL A 28 -1.36 14.50 22.56
CA VAL A 28 -2.25 14.26 21.42
C VAL A 28 -1.53 14.52 20.10
N PHE A 29 -0.76 15.60 20.00
CA PHE A 29 0.01 15.92 18.80
C PHE A 29 0.99 14.81 18.42
N ILE A 30 1.73 14.27 19.40
CA ILE A 30 2.65 13.14 19.17
C ILE A 30 1.88 11.91 18.68
N ILE A 31 0.74 11.59 19.30
CA ILE A 31 -0.11 10.48 18.84
C ILE A 31 -0.53 10.68 17.39
N LEU A 32 -1.00 11.87 17.02
CA LEU A 32 -1.40 12.19 15.65
C LEU A 32 -0.25 12.07 14.66
N VAL A 33 0.94 12.56 15.01
CA VAL A 33 2.14 12.45 14.17
C VAL A 33 2.54 10.98 13.99
N VAL A 34 2.56 10.19 15.06
CA VAL A 34 2.89 8.75 15.00
C VAL A 34 1.86 7.99 14.17
N MET A 35 0.56 8.23 14.39
CA MET A 35 -0.51 7.62 13.60
C MET A 35 -0.40 8.00 12.12
N SER A 36 -0.09 9.25 11.81
CA SER A 36 0.14 9.72 10.44
C SER A 36 1.32 9.00 9.80
N ALA A 37 2.49 8.95 10.47
CA ALA A 37 3.68 8.26 9.97
C ALA A 37 3.44 6.76 9.76
N ALA A 38 2.74 6.10 10.70
CA ALA A 38 2.34 4.70 10.58
C ALA A 38 1.42 4.46 9.37
N SER A 39 0.50 5.39 9.10
CA SER A 39 -0.42 5.30 7.95
C SER A 39 0.34 5.40 6.62
N TRP A 40 1.29 6.33 6.51
CA TRP A 40 2.17 6.43 5.35
C TRP A 40 3.05 5.19 5.17
N TYR A 41 3.60 4.64 6.26
CA TYR A 41 4.40 3.41 6.22
C TYR A 41 3.59 2.23 5.67
N ILE A 42 2.37 2.01 6.17
CA ILE A 42 1.48 0.95 5.67
C ILE A 42 1.11 1.19 4.22
N MET A 43 0.83 2.44 3.84
CA MET A 43 0.47 2.79 2.47
C MET A 43 1.57 2.39 1.49
N PHE A 44 2.83 2.78 1.75
CA PHE A 44 3.94 2.43 0.85
C PHE A 44 4.21 0.93 0.80
N THR A 45 4.26 0.26 1.95
CA THR A 45 4.51 -1.19 2.01
C THR A 45 3.41 -1.98 1.30
N LYS A 46 2.14 -1.62 1.52
CA LYS A 46 0.99 -2.26 0.86
C LYS A 46 0.87 -1.90 -0.60
N LEU A 47 1.20 -0.67 -1.00
CA LEU A 47 1.15 -0.27 -2.41
C LEU A 47 2.13 -1.10 -3.25
N LEU A 48 3.35 -1.35 -2.75
CA LEU A 48 4.34 -2.19 -3.43
C LEU A 48 3.85 -3.65 -3.53
N GLU A 49 3.29 -4.19 -2.46
CA GLU A 49 2.70 -5.53 -2.44
C GLU A 49 1.53 -5.64 -3.43
N GLN A 50 0.61 -4.67 -3.44
CA GLN A 50 -0.52 -4.60 -4.36
C GLN A 50 -0.06 -4.46 -5.81
N GLN A 51 0.94 -3.62 -6.11
CA GLN A 51 1.51 -3.51 -7.46
C GLN A 51 2.07 -4.84 -7.95
N LYS A 52 2.77 -5.58 -7.08
CA LYS A 52 3.28 -6.91 -7.41
C LYS A 52 2.16 -7.88 -7.77
N ILE A 53 1.09 -7.94 -6.96
CA ILE A 53 -0.07 -8.80 -7.21
C ILE A 53 -0.78 -8.40 -8.51
N LEU A 54 -1.00 -7.10 -8.75
CA LEU A 54 -1.63 -6.60 -9.97
C LEU A 54 -0.81 -6.97 -11.22
N ASN A 55 0.53 -6.89 -11.15
CA ASN A 55 1.40 -7.30 -12.24
C ASN A 55 1.36 -8.81 -12.48
N GLN A 56 1.34 -9.62 -11.41
CA GLN A 56 1.12 -11.07 -11.53
C GLN A 56 -0.21 -11.39 -12.20
N GLY A 57 -1.30 -10.68 -11.84
CA GLY A 57 -2.62 -10.88 -12.45
C GLY A 57 -2.66 -10.51 -13.93
N LYS A 58 -2.01 -9.41 -14.32
CA LYS A 58 -1.87 -9.03 -15.74
C LYS A 58 -1.12 -10.11 -16.53
N ARG A 59 -0.02 -10.63 -15.97
CA ARG A 59 0.78 -11.68 -16.60
C ARG A 59 -0.01 -12.97 -16.72
N ALA A 60 -0.67 -13.41 -15.65
CA ALA A 60 -1.55 -14.57 -15.65
C ALA A 60 -2.63 -14.43 -16.74
N ARG A 61 -3.30 -13.28 -16.85
CA ARG A 61 -4.30 -13.04 -17.89
C ARG A 61 -3.74 -13.15 -19.32
N ALA A 62 -2.51 -12.70 -19.56
CA ALA A 62 -1.90 -12.78 -20.88
C ALA A 62 -1.44 -14.21 -21.24
N THR A 63 -0.86 -14.95 -20.29
CA THR A 63 -0.18 -16.22 -20.58
C THR A 63 -1.02 -17.46 -20.29
N PHE A 64 -1.91 -17.41 -19.30
CA PHE A 64 -2.73 -18.53 -18.89
C PHE A 64 -3.84 -18.82 -19.91
N TRP A 65 -4.59 -17.80 -20.30
CA TRP A 65 -5.72 -17.96 -21.24
C TRP A 65 -5.30 -18.30 -22.67
N THR A 66 -4.03 -18.07 -23.01
CA THR A 66 -3.45 -18.45 -24.32
C THR A 66 -2.82 -19.84 -24.30
N ALA A 67 -2.80 -20.52 -23.15
CA ALA A 67 -2.26 -21.86 -23.05
C ALA A 67 -3.24 -22.90 -23.65
N PRO A 68 -2.72 -23.95 -24.30
CA PRO A 68 -3.56 -24.98 -24.92
C PRO A 68 -4.22 -25.93 -23.92
N SER A 69 -3.78 -25.96 -22.66
CA SER A 69 -4.36 -26.76 -21.59
C SER A 69 -4.18 -26.11 -20.22
N LEU A 70 -4.99 -26.51 -19.23
CA LEU A 70 -4.88 -26.03 -17.85
C LEU A 70 -3.51 -26.36 -17.22
N ARG A 71 -2.97 -27.55 -17.49
CA ARG A 71 -1.63 -27.97 -17.02
C ARG A 71 -0.51 -27.14 -17.66
N ASP A 72 -0.61 -26.82 -18.95
CA ASP A 72 0.35 -25.93 -19.61
C ASP A 72 0.25 -24.48 -19.12
N GLY A 73 -0.98 -24.01 -18.84
CA GLY A 73 -1.23 -22.71 -18.24
C GLY A 73 -0.63 -22.61 -16.84
N GLN A 74 -0.79 -23.64 -16.02
CA GLN A 74 -0.22 -23.75 -14.67
C GLN A 74 1.31 -23.66 -14.67
N ALA A 75 1.97 -24.36 -15.60
CA ALA A 75 3.43 -24.32 -15.74
C ALA A 75 3.97 -22.91 -16.06
N LYS A 76 3.18 -22.09 -16.77
CA LYS A 76 3.54 -20.72 -17.17
C LYS A 76 3.31 -19.68 -16.07
N LEU A 77 2.61 -20.00 -14.99
CA LEU A 77 2.38 -19.10 -13.86
C LEU A 77 3.56 -19.11 -12.88
N GLU A 78 3.83 -17.97 -12.25
CA GLU A 78 4.89 -17.88 -11.23
C GLU A 78 4.61 -18.82 -10.06
N LYS A 79 5.64 -19.58 -9.66
CA LYS A 79 5.57 -20.62 -8.62
C LYS A 79 4.99 -20.13 -7.29
N ASN A 80 5.29 -18.88 -6.91
CA ASN A 80 4.85 -18.26 -5.66
C ASN A 80 3.71 -17.25 -5.85
N SER A 81 2.91 -17.39 -6.92
CA SER A 81 1.76 -16.51 -7.16
C SER A 81 0.46 -17.14 -6.67
N ALA A 82 -0.42 -16.31 -6.10
CA ALA A 82 -1.76 -16.74 -5.69
C ALA A 82 -2.56 -17.33 -6.88
N TYR A 83 -2.32 -16.83 -8.10
CA TYR A 83 -2.95 -17.34 -9.32
C TYR A 83 -2.57 -18.79 -9.62
N ARG A 84 -1.31 -19.19 -9.38
CA ARG A 84 -0.88 -20.57 -9.58
C ARG A 84 -1.55 -21.49 -8.57
N GLN A 85 -1.64 -21.07 -7.32
CA GLN A 85 -2.27 -21.87 -6.26
C GLN A 85 -3.73 -22.19 -6.59
N ILE A 86 -4.50 -21.21 -7.08
CA ILE A 86 -5.89 -21.44 -7.49
C ILE A 86 -5.99 -22.48 -8.63
N VAL A 87 -5.06 -22.44 -9.58
CA VAL A 87 -5.03 -23.41 -10.69
C VAL A 87 -4.60 -24.79 -10.20
N ASP A 88 -3.61 -24.86 -9.30
CA ASP A 88 -3.16 -26.11 -8.69
C ASP A 88 -4.31 -26.79 -7.93
N ASP A 89 -5.05 -26.03 -7.11
CA ASP A 89 -6.22 -26.52 -6.38
C ASP A 89 -7.32 -27.01 -7.34
N GLY A 90 -7.54 -26.30 -8.45
CA GLY A 90 -8.50 -26.70 -9.49
C GLY A 90 -8.11 -27.98 -10.22
N LEU A 91 -6.82 -28.17 -10.52
CA LEU A 91 -6.30 -29.39 -11.13
C LEU A 91 -6.40 -30.58 -10.17
N ILE A 92 -6.08 -30.37 -8.89
CA ILE A 92 -6.24 -31.41 -7.85
C ILE A 92 -7.70 -31.85 -7.74
N ALA A 93 -8.66 -30.91 -7.81
CA ALA A 93 -10.08 -31.23 -7.77
C ALA A 93 -10.57 -31.96 -9.05
N GLN A 94 -9.94 -31.72 -10.20
CA GLN A 94 -10.25 -32.43 -11.45
C GLN A 94 -9.70 -33.86 -11.46
N ASP A 95 -8.54 -34.08 -10.83
CA ASP A 95 -7.87 -35.37 -10.75
C ASP A 95 -8.47 -36.31 -9.66
N GLN A 96 -9.39 -35.80 -8.83
CA GLN A 96 -10.21 -36.56 -7.88
C GLN A 96 -11.52 -37.04 -8.51
#